data_AF-A0A817U906-F1
#
_entry.id   AF-A0A817U906-F1
#
_cell.length_a   1.000
_cell.length_b   1.000
_cell.length_c   1.000
_cell.angle_alpha   90.00
_cell.angle_beta   90.00
_cell.angle_gamma   90.00
#
_symmetry.space_group_name_H-M   'P 1'
#
loop_
_entity.id
_entity.type
_entity.pdbx_description
1 polymer ?
#
loop_
_entity_poly.entity_id
_entity_poly.type
_entity_poly.pdbx_seq_one_letter_code
_entity_poly.pdbx_strand_id
1 'polypeptide(L)'
;MRKVSILLLHDDCKGLQAEISDLKKQIVRRRKRLRSLRPKLKQVVKSTDPVRRYIESQFDDTNNFSQSINNPSIAKLPDPLYVLYSLVLAYQQCDGRHITCQIDSKEDSSTTNDTNSDGINTNSDQQYQFLLRPHPLHVKVTLIISPDHTGELTFSYLSQLNIVTVQGKLSGLKAQQSQTLISTFLHNLLDDNDNGQLSPNPTADFLFQQLGKSAPIFSDAIGGYPYHWVQQLCKCQMVPLQRQELVTDCSEIIKRLTQRMRARIALDRILVNLEKHEMPLLAEGNETTSILNSSLRRSITNTTILRSWREISFDDVNKYQQIQTLINENLIDRITTSIYECKFQSLSTDDNNKITLYAHIFMPANYPQARSIVLLKLLLPINGNKTNERTRANSENIKILERSLLSDIINASVTPIGSSNVDLSQHFTLLAQQIWRLYIGFPLLIDAELDLACSSRRRQTLLSRLVD
;
A
#
# COMPACT_ATOMS: atom_id res chain seq x y z
N MET A 1 1.12 28.31 -61.41
CA MET A 1 0.49 28.51 -60.09
C MET A 1 -1.02 28.27 -60.08
N ARG A 2 -1.87 28.98 -60.84
CA ARG A 2 -3.35 28.79 -60.79
C ARG A 2 -3.87 27.37 -61.08
N LYS A 3 -3.26 26.62 -62.02
CA LYS A 3 -3.66 25.22 -62.31
C LYS A 3 -3.37 24.25 -61.16
N VAL A 4 -2.30 24.48 -60.39
CA VAL A 4 -1.92 23.61 -59.27
C VAL A 4 -2.85 23.82 -58.08
N SER A 5 -3.25 25.07 -57.81
CA SER A 5 -4.23 25.40 -56.77
C SER A 5 -5.63 24.84 -57.07
N ILE A 6 -6.05 24.82 -58.35
CA ILE A 6 -7.34 24.24 -58.75
C ILE A 6 -7.33 22.71 -58.61
N LEU A 7 -6.20 22.05 -58.89
CA LEU A 7 -6.07 20.59 -58.72
C LEU A 7 -6.06 20.19 -57.24
N LEU A 8 -5.36 20.94 -56.38
CA LEU A 8 -5.39 20.73 -54.92
C LEU A 8 -6.81 20.90 -54.36
N LEU A 9 -7.52 21.97 -54.74
CA LEU A 9 -8.91 22.18 -54.33
C LEU A 9 -9.86 21.07 -54.81
N HIS A 10 -9.62 20.51 -56.00
CA HIS A 10 -10.42 19.42 -56.55
C HIS A 10 -10.19 18.10 -55.80
N ASP A 11 -8.93 17.81 -55.44
CA ASP A 11 -8.60 16.63 -54.64
C ASP A 11 -9.11 16.76 -53.20
N ASP A 12 -9.05 17.96 -52.60
CA ASP A 12 -9.66 18.24 -51.29
C ASP A 12 -11.19 18.10 -51.34
N CYS A 13 -11.85 18.57 -52.41
CA CYS A 13 -13.29 18.39 -52.60
C CYS A 13 -13.68 16.92 -52.75
N LYS A 14 -12.85 16.12 -53.44
CA LYS A 14 -13.05 14.67 -53.54
C LYS A 14 -12.83 13.97 -52.20
N GLY A 15 -11.81 14.36 -51.43
CA GLY A 15 -11.56 13.87 -50.08
C GLY A 15 -12.76 14.11 -49.16
N LEU A 16 -13.28 15.34 -49.16
CA LEU A 16 -14.47 15.71 -48.39
C LEU A 16 -15.72 14.95 -48.85
N GLN A 17 -15.90 14.72 -50.15
CA GLN A 17 -17.01 13.90 -50.66
C GLN A 17 -16.91 12.44 -50.21
N ALA A 18 -15.70 11.88 -50.15
CA ALA A 18 -15.46 10.54 -49.64
C ALA A 18 -15.77 10.45 -48.13
N GLU A 19 -15.32 11.42 -47.33
CA GLU A 19 -15.64 11.50 -45.89
C GLU A 19 -17.15 11.63 -45.64
N ILE A 20 -17.86 12.47 -46.41
CA ILE A 20 -19.31 12.62 -46.32
C ILE A 20 -20.02 11.28 -46.64
N SER A 21 -19.55 10.55 -47.65
CA SER A 21 -20.11 9.25 -48.02
C SER A 21 -19.90 8.21 -46.90
N ASP A 22 -18.72 8.19 -46.29
CA ASP A 22 -18.40 7.26 -45.22
C ASP A 22 -19.12 7.60 -43.90
N LEU A 23 -19.25 8.89 -43.57
CA LEU A 23 -20.08 9.37 -42.47
C LEU A 23 -21.55 8.98 -42.68
N LYS A 24 -22.10 9.13 -43.89
CA LYS A 24 -23.46 8.68 -44.21
C LYS A 24 -23.61 7.17 -43.97
N LYS A 25 -22.65 6.35 -44.42
CA LYS A 25 -22.66 4.90 -44.18
C LYS A 25 -22.61 4.58 -42.67
N GLN A 26 -21.76 5.27 -41.91
CA GLN A 26 -21.70 5.10 -40.45
C GLN A 26 -23.01 5.48 -39.78
N ILE A 27 -23.66 6.58 -40.17
CA ILE A 27 -24.96 7.00 -39.64
C ILE A 27 -26.02 5.93 -39.90
N VAL A 28 -26.08 5.38 -41.12
CA VAL A 28 -27.03 4.30 -41.46
C VAL A 28 -26.78 3.05 -40.63
N ARG A 29 -25.52 2.62 -40.49
CA ARG A 29 -25.14 1.47 -39.64
C ARG A 29 -25.52 1.69 -38.17
N ARG A 30 -25.21 2.86 -37.61
CA ARG A 30 -25.55 3.23 -36.22
C ARG A 30 -27.07 3.32 -36.01
N ARG A 31 -27.82 3.89 -36.95
CA ARG A 31 -29.30 3.92 -36.92
C ARG A 31 -29.89 2.51 -36.96
N LYS A 32 -29.34 1.61 -37.78
CA LYS A 32 -29.77 0.19 -37.82
C LYS A 32 -29.52 -0.50 -36.48
N ARG A 33 -28.35 -0.29 -35.87
CA ARG A 33 -28.01 -0.80 -34.53
C ARG A 33 -28.92 -0.25 -33.43
N LEU A 34 -29.25 1.05 -33.47
CA LEU A 34 -30.21 1.66 -32.53
C LEU A 34 -31.63 1.09 -32.70
N ARG A 35 -32.06 0.87 -33.95
CA ARG A 35 -33.35 0.22 -34.24
C ARG A 35 -33.40 -1.22 -33.75
N SER A 36 -32.30 -1.97 -33.80
CA SER A 36 -32.24 -3.33 -33.27
C SER A 36 -32.07 -3.41 -31.76
N LEU A 37 -31.54 -2.37 -31.11
CA LEU A 37 -31.38 -2.33 -29.65
C LEU A 37 -32.71 -2.05 -28.92
N ARG A 38 -33.57 -1.18 -29.46
CA ARG A 38 -34.89 -0.86 -28.90
C ARG A 38 -35.75 -2.10 -28.55
N PRO A 39 -35.95 -3.09 -29.44
CA PRO A 39 -36.73 -4.27 -29.11
C PRO A 39 -36.07 -5.14 -28.04
N LYS A 40 -34.72 -5.27 -28.06
CA LYS A 40 -33.98 -5.99 -27.01
C LYS A 40 -34.17 -5.34 -25.64
N LEU A 41 -34.08 -4.01 -25.57
CA LEU A 41 -34.34 -3.26 -24.33
C LEU A 41 -35.77 -3.45 -23.84
N LYS A 42 -36.78 -3.38 -24.72
CA LYS A 42 -38.17 -3.66 -24.35
C LYS A 42 -38.37 -5.08 -23.83
N GLN A 43 -37.69 -6.06 -24.43
CA GLN A 43 -37.73 -7.44 -23.96
C GLN A 43 -37.10 -7.59 -22.57
N VAL A 44 -35.95 -6.96 -22.35
CA VAL A 44 -35.29 -6.95 -21.03
C VAL A 44 -36.20 -6.32 -19.98
N VAL A 45 -36.76 -5.13 -20.24
CA VAL A 45 -37.71 -4.47 -19.32
C VAL A 45 -38.89 -5.37 -19.00
N LYS A 46 -39.52 -5.99 -20.01
CA LYS A 46 -40.65 -6.89 -19.79
C LYS A 46 -40.27 -8.12 -18.95
N SER A 47 -39.04 -8.63 -19.10
CA SER A 47 -38.55 -9.76 -18.31
C SER A 47 -38.14 -9.38 -16.88
N THR A 48 -37.70 -8.14 -16.66
CA THR A 48 -37.22 -7.66 -15.36
C THR A 48 -38.29 -6.95 -14.53
N ASP A 49 -39.41 -6.54 -15.14
CA ASP A 49 -40.56 -5.91 -14.49
C ASP A 49 -41.05 -6.61 -13.19
N PRO A 50 -41.22 -7.95 -13.11
CA PRO A 50 -41.69 -8.58 -11.87
C PRO A 50 -40.69 -8.45 -10.72
N VAL A 51 -39.40 -8.58 -11.02
CA VAL A 51 -38.32 -8.42 -10.02
C VAL A 51 -38.19 -6.96 -9.62
N ARG A 52 -38.30 -6.03 -10.58
CA ARG A 52 -38.27 -4.59 -10.34
C ARG A 52 -39.37 -4.17 -9.36
N ARG A 53 -40.62 -4.58 -9.59
CA ARG A 53 -41.74 -4.25 -8.69
C ARG A 53 -41.56 -4.82 -7.29
N TYR A 54 -40.99 -6.02 -7.18
CA TYR A 54 -40.67 -6.62 -5.89
C TYR A 54 -39.62 -5.81 -5.13
N ILE A 55 -38.54 -5.38 -5.79
CA ILE A 55 -37.48 -4.57 -5.16
C ILE A 55 -37.95 -3.15 -4.86
N GLU A 56 -38.65 -2.47 -5.79
CA GLU A 56 -39.17 -1.11 -5.57
C GLU A 56 -40.19 -1.07 -4.41
N SER A 57 -40.94 -2.15 -4.17
CA SER A 57 -41.83 -2.25 -3.00
C SER A 57 -41.10 -2.36 -1.66
N GLN A 58 -39.80 -2.69 -1.67
CA GLN A 58 -38.95 -2.85 -0.49
C GLN A 58 -38.07 -1.62 -0.21
N PHE A 59 -37.93 -0.71 -1.19
CA PHE A 59 -37.03 0.44 -1.10
C PHE A 59 -37.67 1.70 -1.72
N ASP A 60 -38.23 2.60 -0.89
CA ASP A 60 -38.87 3.85 -1.32
C ASP A 60 -37.87 4.95 -1.80
N ASP A 61 -36.56 4.75 -1.60
CA ASP A 61 -35.51 5.77 -1.80
C ASP A 61 -34.93 5.86 -3.23
N THR A 62 -35.53 5.19 -4.22
CA THR A 62 -35.00 5.11 -5.60
C THR A 62 -34.87 6.47 -6.32
N ASN A 63 -35.52 7.52 -5.82
CA ASN A 63 -35.47 8.86 -6.40
C ASN A 63 -34.07 9.51 -6.28
N ASN A 64 -33.31 9.22 -5.23
CA ASN A 64 -31.98 9.80 -5.03
C ASN A 64 -30.91 9.12 -5.91
N PHE A 65 -31.01 7.80 -6.11
CA PHE A 65 -30.14 7.03 -7.01
C PHE A 65 -30.30 7.44 -8.47
N SER A 66 -31.54 7.72 -8.88
CA SER A 66 -31.86 8.16 -10.24
C SER A 66 -31.24 9.54 -10.56
N GLN A 67 -31.21 10.45 -9.59
CA GLN A 67 -30.65 11.79 -9.77
C GLN A 67 -29.12 11.80 -9.88
N SER A 68 -28.41 10.92 -9.15
CA SER A 68 -26.95 10.83 -9.27
C SER A 68 -26.50 10.25 -10.62
N ILE A 69 -27.22 9.26 -11.16
CA ILE A 69 -26.93 8.59 -12.44
C ILE A 69 -27.17 9.50 -13.65
N ASN A 70 -28.06 10.49 -13.53
CA ASN A 70 -28.39 11.43 -14.61
C ASN A 70 -27.32 12.51 -14.84
N ASN A 71 -26.18 12.46 -14.15
CA ASN A 71 -25.07 13.37 -14.41
C ASN A 71 -24.50 13.16 -15.84
N PRO A 72 -24.37 14.22 -16.66
CA PRO A 72 -23.90 14.10 -18.04
C PRO A 72 -22.46 13.59 -18.14
N SER A 73 -21.66 13.74 -17.08
CA SER A 73 -20.30 13.22 -16.98
C SER A 73 -20.26 11.68 -16.90
N ILE A 74 -21.28 11.04 -16.32
CA ILE A 74 -21.39 9.57 -16.19
C ILE A 74 -21.47 8.90 -17.56
N ALA A 75 -22.21 9.50 -18.48
CA ALA A 75 -22.39 8.98 -19.84
C ALA A 75 -21.09 8.95 -20.67
N LYS A 76 -20.05 9.67 -20.24
CA LYS A 76 -18.75 9.74 -20.91
C LYS A 76 -17.68 8.85 -20.27
N LEU A 77 -17.97 8.20 -19.13
CA LEU A 77 -17.00 7.34 -18.47
C LEU A 77 -16.74 6.04 -19.27
N PRO A 78 -15.50 5.55 -19.26
CA PRO A 78 -15.17 4.21 -19.73
C PRO A 78 -15.94 3.14 -18.96
N ASP A 79 -16.30 2.04 -19.65
CA ASP A 79 -17.07 0.94 -19.06
C ASP A 79 -16.49 0.44 -17.71
N PRO A 80 -15.17 0.24 -17.54
CA PRO A 80 -14.62 -0.23 -16.26
C PRO A 80 -14.79 0.78 -15.12
N LEU A 81 -14.64 2.07 -15.41
CA LEU A 81 -14.82 3.13 -14.42
C LEU A 81 -16.31 3.36 -14.09
N TYR A 82 -17.20 3.15 -15.06
CA TYR A 82 -18.64 3.18 -14.83
C TYR A 82 -19.09 2.06 -13.87
N VAL A 83 -18.58 0.84 -14.06
CA VAL A 83 -18.85 -0.29 -13.16
C VAL A 83 -18.37 0.03 -11.75
N LEU A 84 -17.12 0.47 -11.59
CA LEU A 84 -16.57 0.94 -10.32
C LEU A 84 -17.48 2.00 -9.65
N TYR A 85 -17.83 3.05 -10.39
CA TYR A 85 -18.67 4.13 -9.88
C TYR A 85 -20.03 3.62 -9.40
N SER A 86 -20.68 2.75 -10.17
CA SER A 86 -21.97 2.16 -9.81
C SER A 86 -21.90 1.30 -8.54
N LEU A 87 -20.83 0.52 -8.35
CA LEU A 87 -20.62 -0.33 -7.18
C LEU A 87 -20.36 0.51 -5.93
N VAL A 88 -19.51 1.53 -6.03
CA VAL A 88 -19.20 2.41 -4.89
C VAL A 88 -20.43 3.23 -4.49
N LEU A 89 -21.21 3.73 -5.45
CA LEU A 89 -22.47 4.41 -5.15
C LEU A 89 -23.48 3.50 -4.46
N ALA A 90 -23.64 2.26 -4.94
CA ALA A 90 -24.52 1.28 -4.30
C ALA A 90 -24.05 1.01 -2.86
N TYR A 91 -22.75 0.86 -2.63
CA TYR A 91 -22.20 0.70 -1.29
C TYR A 91 -22.42 1.92 -0.39
N GLN A 92 -22.25 3.14 -0.95
CA GLN A 92 -22.50 4.38 -0.23
C GLN A 92 -23.95 4.47 0.28
N GLN A 93 -24.92 4.01 -0.51
CA GLN A 93 -26.32 4.02 -0.13
C GLN A 93 -26.68 2.96 0.94
N CYS A 94 -26.04 1.79 0.88
CA CYS A 94 -26.31 0.72 1.85
C CYS A 94 -25.65 0.93 3.22
N ASP A 95 -24.42 1.45 3.25
CA ASP A 95 -23.56 1.41 4.46
C ASP A 95 -22.84 2.77 4.74
N GLY A 96 -22.86 3.72 3.79
CA GLY A 96 -21.82 4.75 3.71
C GLY A 96 -22.20 6.17 4.12
N ARG A 97 -22.15 6.47 5.43
CA ARG A 97 -21.94 7.88 5.89
C ARG A 97 -20.48 8.34 5.73
N HIS A 98 -19.57 7.40 5.53
CA HIS A 98 -18.13 7.60 5.59
C HIS A 98 -17.42 7.47 4.24
N ILE A 99 -18.17 7.34 3.14
CA ILE A 99 -17.62 7.15 1.79
C ILE A 99 -18.30 8.09 0.83
N THR A 100 -17.50 8.78 0.01
CA THR A 100 -18.01 9.66 -1.05
C THR A 100 -17.32 9.33 -2.36
N CYS A 101 -18.09 9.40 -3.45
CA CYS A 101 -17.58 9.15 -4.80
C CYS A 101 -17.80 10.37 -5.68
N GLN A 102 -16.77 10.79 -6.40
CA GLN A 102 -16.79 11.93 -7.32
C GLN A 102 -16.17 11.54 -8.66
N ILE A 103 -16.69 12.12 -9.74
CA ILE A 103 -16.10 12.01 -11.07
C ILE A 103 -15.34 13.29 -11.29
N ASP A 104 -14.07 13.16 -11.60
CA ASP A 104 -13.22 14.30 -11.82
C ASP A 104 -12.60 14.18 -13.22
N SER A 105 -12.35 15.35 -13.83
CA SER A 105 -11.83 15.46 -15.18
C SER A 105 -10.52 16.20 -15.05
N LYS A 106 -9.41 15.52 -15.37
CA LYS A 106 -8.16 16.26 -15.56
C LYS A 106 -8.34 16.99 -16.89
N GLU A 107 -8.80 18.24 -16.82
CA GLU A 107 -8.56 19.16 -17.92
C GLU A 107 -7.04 19.28 -18.01
N ASP A 108 -6.50 18.77 -19.11
CA ASP A 108 -5.07 18.73 -19.39
C ASP A 108 -4.43 20.10 -19.09
N SER A 109 -3.74 20.24 -17.96
CA SER A 109 -2.67 21.22 -17.77
C SER A 109 -1.42 20.77 -18.54
N SER A 110 -1.64 20.36 -19.79
CA SER A 110 -0.66 20.19 -20.85
C SER A 110 -1.23 20.81 -22.11
N THR A 111 -1.69 22.06 -22.02
CA THR A 111 -1.53 22.99 -23.13
C THR A 111 -0.04 23.03 -23.48
N THR A 112 0.32 22.36 -24.57
CA THR A 112 1.35 22.81 -25.52
C THR A 112 2.58 23.46 -24.89
N ASN A 113 3.48 22.65 -24.31
CA ASN A 113 4.90 22.99 -24.35
C ASN A 113 5.51 22.25 -25.55
N ASP A 114 5.16 22.73 -26.75
CA ASP A 114 6.02 22.60 -27.93
C ASP A 114 7.25 23.48 -27.71
N THR A 115 8.06 23.15 -26.71
CA THR A 115 9.45 23.58 -26.67
C THR A 115 10.18 22.69 -27.65
N ASN A 116 10.44 23.26 -28.83
CA ASN A 116 11.47 22.84 -29.78
C ASN A 116 12.70 22.35 -29.00
N SER A 117 12.79 21.03 -28.86
CA SER A 117 14.01 20.34 -28.49
C SER A 117 14.30 19.39 -29.63
N ASP A 118 15.22 19.81 -30.48
CA ASP A 118 15.84 18.99 -31.50
C ASP A 118 16.46 17.76 -30.82
N GLY A 119 15.70 16.66 -30.84
CA GLY A 119 16.10 15.36 -30.34
C GLY A 119 15.34 14.32 -31.14
N ILE A 120 16.07 13.42 -31.78
CA ILE A 120 15.56 12.33 -32.61
C ILE A 120 14.69 11.40 -31.74
N ASN A 121 13.42 11.74 -31.56
CA ASN A 121 12.44 10.84 -30.94
C ASN A 121 12.07 9.79 -31.99
N THR A 122 12.49 8.56 -31.74
CA THR A 122 12.11 7.41 -32.56
C THR A 122 10.58 7.25 -32.51
N ASN A 123 9.93 6.86 -33.61
CA ASN A 123 8.48 6.63 -33.65
C ASN A 123 7.98 5.69 -32.52
N SER A 124 8.85 4.79 -32.04
CA SER A 124 8.62 3.89 -30.91
C SER A 124 8.47 4.61 -29.56
N ASP A 125 9.11 5.75 -29.33
CA ASP A 125 8.99 6.51 -28.08
C ASP A 125 7.63 7.20 -27.97
N GLN A 126 7.14 7.76 -29.08
CA GLN A 126 5.81 8.35 -29.16
C GLN A 126 4.71 7.29 -29.00
N GLN A 127 4.88 6.11 -29.61
CA GLN A 127 3.96 4.99 -29.44
C GLN A 127 3.94 4.46 -27.99
N TYR A 128 5.11 4.42 -27.33
CA TYR A 128 5.20 4.02 -25.94
C TYR A 128 4.46 4.98 -25.00
N GLN A 129 4.63 6.30 -25.19
CA GLN A 129 3.89 7.30 -24.42
C GLN A 129 2.37 7.25 -24.71
N PHE A 130 2.00 6.93 -25.95
CA PHE A 130 0.59 6.78 -26.33
C PHE A 130 -0.09 5.60 -25.61
N LEU A 131 0.60 4.46 -25.45
CA LEU A 131 0.07 3.32 -24.69
C LEU A 131 -0.19 3.66 -23.21
N LEU A 132 0.61 4.55 -22.63
CA LEU A 132 0.53 4.95 -21.22
C LEU A 132 -0.38 6.16 -20.98
N ARG A 133 -1.05 6.67 -22.00
CA ARG A 133 -1.92 7.84 -21.84
C ARG A 133 -3.18 7.47 -21.04
N PRO A 134 -3.41 8.08 -19.86
CA PRO A 134 -4.64 7.87 -19.11
C PRO A 134 -5.82 8.52 -19.82
N HIS A 135 -6.99 7.94 -19.58
CA HIS A 135 -8.26 8.53 -19.96
C HIS A 135 -8.48 9.85 -19.17
N PRO A 136 -9.02 10.92 -19.79
CA PRO A 136 -9.17 12.24 -19.14
C PRO A 136 -10.16 12.25 -17.98
N LEU A 137 -11.07 11.27 -17.93
CA LEU A 137 -12.00 11.09 -16.81
C LEU A 137 -11.45 10.06 -15.83
N HIS A 138 -11.46 10.42 -14.56
CA HIS A 138 -11.09 9.58 -13.43
C HIS A 138 -12.18 9.55 -12.36
N VAL A 139 -12.19 8.48 -11.57
CA VAL A 139 -13.13 8.32 -10.46
C VAL A 139 -12.35 8.50 -9.16
N LYS A 140 -12.78 9.45 -8.33
CA LYS A 140 -12.20 9.73 -7.02
C LYS A 140 -13.12 9.21 -5.93
N VAL A 141 -12.60 8.32 -5.10
CA VAL A 141 -13.29 7.75 -3.93
C VAL A 141 -12.63 8.25 -2.67
N THR A 142 -13.39 8.87 -1.78
CA THR A 142 -12.87 9.39 -0.49
C THR A 142 -13.47 8.58 0.64
N LEU A 143 -12.61 8.02 1.49
CA LEU A 143 -12.94 7.30 2.72
C LEU A 143 -12.64 8.22 3.91
N ILE A 144 -13.65 8.49 4.74
CA ILE A 144 -13.55 9.35 5.93
C ILE A 144 -13.50 8.45 7.16
N ILE A 145 -12.33 8.36 7.79
CA ILE A 145 -12.14 7.49 8.98
C ILE A 145 -12.43 8.26 10.26
N SER A 146 -11.94 9.50 10.31
CA SER A 146 -12.17 10.47 11.38
C SER A 146 -12.15 11.88 10.77
N PRO A 147 -12.61 12.94 11.46
CA PRO A 147 -12.65 14.29 10.89
C PRO A 147 -11.29 14.76 10.34
N ASP A 148 -10.20 14.37 11.01
CA ASP A 148 -8.85 14.76 10.62
C ASP A 148 -8.13 13.76 9.70
N HIS A 149 -8.70 12.57 9.48
CA HIS A 149 -8.06 11.50 8.71
C HIS A 149 -8.96 11.00 7.57
N THR A 150 -8.53 11.30 6.35
CA THR A 150 -9.24 10.94 5.11
C THR A 150 -8.30 10.22 4.14
N GLY A 151 -8.78 9.14 3.55
CA GLY A 151 -8.09 8.39 2.49
C GLY A 151 -8.74 8.67 1.14
N GLU A 152 -7.97 9.18 0.20
CA GLU A 152 -8.39 9.48 -1.16
C GLU A 152 -7.81 8.45 -2.13
N LEU A 153 -8.68 7.86 -2.96
CA LEU A 153 -8.31 6.90 -4.00
C LEU A 153 -8.75 7.45 -5.35
N THR A 154 -7.80 7.66 -6.26
CA THR A 154 -8.05 8.17 -7.61
C THR A 154 -7.81 7.06 -8.62
N PHE A 155 -8.88 6.62 -9.27
CA PHE A 155 -8.87 5.56 -10.27
C PHE A 155 -8.80 6.16 -11.68
N SER A 156 -7.76 5.79 -12.42
CA SER A 156 -7.54 6.21 -13.81
C SER A 156 -7.59 5.01 -14.75
N TYR A 157 -7.96 5.21 -16.01
CA TYR A 157 -8.08 4.12 -16.98
C TYR A 157 -7.10 4.28 -18.14
N LEU A 158 -6.24 3.28 -18.36
CA LEU A 158 -5.33 3.19 -19.49
C LEU A 158 -6.05 2.48 -20.64
N SER A 159 -6.70 3.25 -21.50
CA SER A 159 -7.58 2.73 -22.56
C SER A 159 -6.89 1.79 -23.56
N GLN A 160 -5.62 2.04 -23.85
CA GLN A 160 -4.85 1.23 -24.81
C GLN A 160 -4.42 -0.12 -24.23
N LEU A 161 -4.20 -0.19 -22.91
CA LEU A 161 -3.78 -1.40 -22.21
C LEU A 161 -4.95 -2.17 -21.60
N ASN A 162 -6.14 -1.55 -21.54
CA ASN A 162 -7.33 -2.05 -20.85
C ASN A 162 -7.04 -2.36 -19.36
N ILE A 163 -6.36 -1.41 -18.70
CA ILE A 163 -5.92 -1.53 -17.30
C ILE A 163 -6.45 -0.32 -16.52
N VAL A 164 -6.99 -0.55 -15.33
CA VAL A 164 -7.33 0.51 -14.38
C VAL A 164 -6.19 0.68 -13.36
N THR A 165 -5.69 1.90 -13.18
CA THR A 165 -4.69 2.21 -12.15
C THR A 165 -5.34 2.94 -10.99
N VAL A 166 -4.78 2.80 -9.79
CA VAL A 166 -5.21 3.56 -8.61
C VAL A 166 -4.03 4.29 -7.99
N GLN A 167 -4.28 5.54 -7.59
CA GLN A 167 -3.39 6.35 -6.77
C GLN A 167 -4.04 6.56 -5.41
N GLY A 168 -3.31 6.26 -4.33
CA GLY A 168 -3.79 6.40 -2.97
C GLY A 168 -3.10 7.55 -2.25
N LYS A 169 -3.88 8.41 -1.58
CA LYS A 169 -3.35 9.47 -0.72
C LYS A 169 -4.04 9.43 0.64
N LEU A 170 -3.25 9.35 1.70
CA LEU A 170 -3.76 9.38 3.08
C LEU A 170 -3.43 10.74 3.70
N SER A 171 -4.46 11.46 4.14
CA SER A 171 -4.33 12.80 4.73
C SER A 171 -4.41 12.73 6.27
N GLY A 172 -3.71 13.67 6.93
CA GLY A 172 -3.76 13.83 8.39
C GLY A 172 -2.67 13.10 9.17
N LEU A 173 -1.67 12.54 8.50
CA LEU A 173 -0.51 11.88 9.13
C LEU A 173 0.59 12.91 9.45
N LYS A 174 1.30 12.71 10.55
CA LYS A 174 2.25 13.70 11.10
C LYS A 174 3.69 13.21 11.15
N ALA A 175 3.96 11.90 11.19
CA ALA A 175 5.31 11.35 11.28
C ALA A 175 6.07 11.61 9.97
N GLN A 176 7.29 12.14 10.07
CA GLN A 176 8.10 12.42 8.89
C GLN A 176 8.57 11.12 8.22
N GLN A 177 8.84 10.09 9.01
CA GLN A 177 9.32 8.77 8.55
C GLN A 177 8.20 7.80 8.17
N SER A 178 6.99 8.31 7.93
CA SER A 178 5.84 7.52 7.46
C SER A 178 5.68 7.52 5.95
N GLN A 179 6.46 8.31 5.20
CA GLN A 179 6.25 8.54 3.76
C GLN A 179 6.22 7.25 2.94
N THR A 180 7.13 6.32 3.20
CA THR A 180 7.15 5.01 2.51
C THR A 180 5.96 4.14 2.87
N LEU A 181 5.48 4.20 4.11
CA LEU A 181 4.29 3.47 4.56
C LEU A 181 2.99 4.09 4.01
N ILE A 182 3.01 5.39 3.69
CA ILE A 182 1.94 6.12 3.03
C ILE A 182 1.91 5.85 1.54
N SER A 183 3.04 5.70 0.86
CA SER A 183 3.02 5.33 -0.56
C SER A 183 2.63 3.86 -0.75
N THR A 184 2.92 3.00 0.23
CA THR A 184 2.73 1.55 0.10
C THR A 184 1.43 0.98 0.69
N PHE A 185 0.53 1.80 1.28
CA PHE A 185 -0.61 1.24 2.03
C PHE A 185 -1.58 0.37 1.20
N LEU A 186 -1.64 0.59 -0.12
CA LEU A 186 -2.46 -0.19 -1.05
C LEU A 186 -1.81 -1.51 -1.49
N HIS A 187 -0.50 -1.69 -1.28
CA HIS A 187 0.21 -2.89 -1.66
C HIS A 187 -0.22 -4.06 -0.77
N ASN A 188 -0.30 -5.24 -1.37
CA ASN A 188 -0.61 -6.50 -0.68
C ASN A 188 -1.90 -6.40 0.15
N LEU A 189 -2.95 -5.82 -0.43
CA LEU A 189 -4.23 -5.61 0.26
C LEU A 189 -5.03 -6.91 0.40
N LEU A 190 -5.08 -7.71 -0.67
CA LEU A 190 -5.86 -8.96 -0.75
C LEU A 190 -5.00 -10.18 -1.08
N ASP A 191 -3.98 -10.01 -1.92
CA ASP A 191 -2.99 -11.02 -2.27
C ASP A 191 -1.62 -10.53 -1.78
N ASP A 192 -0.89 -11.37 -1.05
CA ASP A 192 0.42 -11.02 -0.50
C ASP A 192 1.48 -10.76 -1.58
N ASN A 193 1.22 -11.15 -2.83
CA ASN A 193 2.11 -10.93 -3.96
C ASN A 193 1.70 -9.73 -4.85
N ASP A 194 0.57 -9.09 -4.59
CA ASP A 194 0.06 -7.98 -5.42
C ASP A 194 0.61 -6.63 -4.96
N ASN A 195 1.81 -6.31 -5.46
CA ASN A 195 2.47 -5.03 -5.24
C ASN A 195 2.07 -3.97 -6.29
N GLY A 196 1.25 -4.30 -7.28
CA GLY A 196 0.77 -3.38 -8.30
C GLY A 196 1.86 -2.75 -9.18
N GLN A 197 3.08 -3.31 -9.23
CA GLN A 197 4.15 -2.79 -10.09
C GLN A 197 4.19 -3.40 -11.48
N LEU A 198 3.65 -4.61 -11.63
CA LEU A 198 3.60 -5.34 -12.89
C LEU A 198 2.23 -5.20 -13.54
N SER A 199 2.20 -5.30 -14.86
CA SER A 199 0.94 -5.34 -15.59
C SER A 199 0.18 -6.63 -15.25
N PRO A 200 -1.07 -6.55 -14.80
CA PRO A 200 -1.90 -7.75 -14.64
C PRO A 200 -2.33 -8.34 -16.00
N ASN A 201 -2.18 -7.59 -17.10
CA ASN A 201 -2.59 -7.99 -18.45
C ASN A 201 -1.37 -8.50 -19.24
N PRO A 202 -1.31 -9.80 -19.60
CA PRO A 202 -0.21 -10.33 -20.42
C PRO A 202 -0.19 -9.72 -21.83
N THR A 203 -1.32 -9.21 -22.33
CA THR A 203 -1.37 -8.50 -23.61
C THR A 203 -0.49 -7.25 -23.60
N ALA A 204 -0.37 -6.57 -22.45
CA ALA A 204 0.47 -5.40 -22.33
C ALA A 204 1.94 -5.77 -22.59
N ASP A 205 2.41 -6.89 -22.03
CA ASP A 205 3.78 -7.36 -22.23
C ASP A 205 4.08 -7.62 -23.71
N PHE A 206 3.14 -8.25 -24.43
CA PHE A 206 3.28 -8.45 -25.88
C PHE A 206 3.31 -7.13 -26.65
N LEU A 207 2.48 -6.14 -26.29
CA LEU A 207 2.48 -4.82 -26.94
C LEU A 207 3.80 -4.08 -26.72
N PHE A 208 4.37 -4.16 -25.52
CA PHE A 208 5.68 -3.55 -25.23
C PHE A 208 6.82 -4.29 -25.95
N GLN A 209 6.78 -5.62 -25.97
CA GLN A 209 7.75 -6.43 -26.71
C GLN A 209 7.73 -6.13 -28.21
N GLN A 210 6.55 -5.92 -28.80
CA GLN A 210 6.42 -5.49 -30.20
C GLN A 210 7.08 -4.14 -30.49
N LEU A 211 7.15 -3.25 -29.49
CA LEU A 211 7.84 -1.97 -29.56
C LEU A 211 9.35 -2.07 -29.24
N GLY A 212 9.87 -3.29 -28.99
CA GLY A 212 11.26 -3.51 -28.58
C GLY A 212 11.57 -3.00 -27.17
N LYS A 213 10.55 -2.80 -26.33
CA LYS A 213 10.69 -2.27 -24.97
C LYS A 213 10.18 -3.26 -23.92
N SER A 214 10.75 -3.18 -22.73
CA SER A 214 10.21 -3.88 -21.56
C SER A 214 8.95 -3.18 -21.07
N ALA A 215 8.04 -3.94 -20.45
CA ALA A 215 6.88 -3.38 -19.78
C ALA A 215 7.33 -2.40 -18.67
N PRO A 216 6.61 -1.28 -18.46
CA PRO A 216 6.93 -0.33 -17.41
C PRO A 216 6.72 -0.94 -16.02
N ILE A 217 7.55 -0.50 -15.09
CA ILE A 217 7.28 -0.64 -13.66
C ILE A 217 6.29 0.46 -13.28
N PHE A 218 5.06 0.09 -12.98
CA PHE A 218 4.03 1.04 -12.61
C PHE A 218 4.34 1.72 -11.28
N SER A 219 4.08 3.02 -11.22
CA SER A 219 4.31 3.88 -10.06
C SER A 219 3.40 5.10 -10.12
N ASP A 220 3.42 5.91 -9.07
CA ASP A 220 2.66 7.17 -9.05
C ASP A 220 3.02 8.11 -10.20
N ALA A 221 4.25 8.06 -10.71
CA ALA A 221 4.70 8.85 -11.87
C ALA A 221 4.01 8.45 -13.18
N ILE A 222 3.55 7.20 -13.30
CA ILE A 222 2.91 6.65 -14.51
C ILE A 222 1.37 6.61 -14.35
N GLY A 223 0.83 7.38 -13.40
CA GLY A 223 -0.62 7.45 -13.17
C GLY A 223 -1.17 6.39 -12.23
N GLY A 224 -0.30 5.73 -11.44
CA GLY A 224 -0.69 4.84 -10.34
C GLY A 224 -0.42 3.36 -10.59
N TYR A 225 -0.92 2.53 -9.67
CA TYR A 225 -0.63 1.10 -9.62
C TYR A 225 -1.81 0.26 -10.12
N PRO A 226 -1.60 -0.66 -11.08
CA PRO A 226 -2.63 -1.57 -11.57
C PRO A 226 -2.78 -2.86 -10.72
N TYR A 227 -3.26 -2.74 -9.49
CA TYR A 227 -3.50 -3.92 -8.64
C TYR A 227 -4.55 -4.87 -9.23
N HIS A 228 -4.41 -6.16 -8.95
CA HIS A 228 -5.36 -7.20 -9.40
C HIS A 228 -6.76 -6.99 -8.83
N TRP A 229 -6.87 -6.61 -7.55
CA TRP A 229 -8.16 -6.36 -6.92
C TRP A 229 -8.92 -5.19 -7.56
N VAL A 230 -8.19 -4.20 -8.09
CA VAL A 230 -8.79 -3.07 -8.83
C VAL A 230 -9.38 -3.57 -10.14
N GLN A 231 -8.65 -4.42 -10.88
CA GLN A 231 -9.15 -4.98 -12.13
C GLN A 231 -10.40 -5.84 -11.90
N GLN A 232 -10.41 -6.63 -10.81
CA GLN A 232 -11.55 -7.46 -10.41
C GLN A 232 -12.78 -6.63 -10.04
N LEU A 233 -12.58 -5.52 -9.32
CA LEU A 233 -13.65 -4.62 -8.93
C LEU A 233 -14.24 -3.89 -10.15
N CYS A 234 -13.39 -3.46 -11.08
CA CYS A 234 -13.80 -2.82 -12.35
C CYS A 234 -14.31 -3.81 -13.40
N LYS A 235 -14.25 -5.13 -13.13
CA LYS A 235 -14.61 -6.21 -14.07
C LYS A 235 -13.86 -6.14 -15.40
N CYS A 236 -12.61 -5.69 -15.38
CA CYS A 236 -11.71 -5.82 -16.51
C CYS A 236 -11.54 -7.33 -16.79
N GLN A 237 -11.89 -7.79 -17.99
CA GLN A 237 -11.74 -9.20 -18.36
C GLN A 237 -10.25 -9.55 -18.38
N MET A 238 -9.81 -10.28 -17.36
CA MET A 238 -8.47 -10.83 -17.30
C MET A 238 -8.61 -12.34 -17.16
N VAL A 239 -7.85 -13.09 -17.95
CA VAL A 239 -7.72 -14.53 -17.75
C VAL A 239 -6.77 -14.69 -16.56
N PRO A 240 -7.24 -15.14 -15.39
CA PRO A 240 -6.34 -15.30 -14.26
C PRO A 240 -5.36 -16.43 -14.58
N LEU A 241 -4.06 -16.18 -14.37
CA LEU A 241 -2.99 -17.18 -14.58
C LEU A 241 -3.14 -18.37 -13.61
N GLN A 242 -3.79 -18.16 -12.46
CA GLN A 242 -4.17 -19.18 -11.50
C GLN A 242 -5.68 -19.12 -11.26
N ARG A 243 -6.37 -20.27 -11.26
CA ARG A 243 -7.79 -20.39 -10.88
C ARG A 243 -7.93 -20.12 -9.38
N GLN A 244 -7.85 -18.86 -8.95
CA GLN A 244 -8.35 -18.45 -7.65
C GLN A 244 -9.66 -17.71 -7.85
N GLU A 245 -10.72 -18.27 -7.26
CA GLU A 245 -12.04 -17.66 -7.16
C GLU A 245 -11.98 -16.45 -6.20
N LEU A 246 -11.41 -15.34 -6.65
CA LEU A 246 -11.49 -14.08 -5.91
C LEU A 246 -12.69 -13.29 -6.44
N VAL A 247 -13.90 -13.78 -6.12
CA VAL A 247 -15.09 -12.94 -6.14
C VAL A 247 -15.09 -12.18 -4.82
N THR A 248 -14.27 -11.13 -4.74
CA THR A 248 -14.25 -10.24 -3.58
C THR A 248 -15.37 -9.22 -3.73
N ASP A 249 -16.32 -9.25 -2.80
CA ASP A 249 -17.38 -8.26 -2.71
C ASP A 249 -16.79 -6.88 -2.42
N CYS A 250 -17.36 -5.83 -3.04
CA CYS A 250 -16.94 -4.44 -2.82
C CYS A 250 -16.90 -4.07 -1.33
N SER A 251 -17.81 -4.64 -0.52
CA SER A 251 -17.83 -4.47 0.94
C SER A 251 -16.56 -4.99 1.62
N GLU A 252 -16.04 -6.16 1.23
CA GLU A 252 -14.85 -6.73 1.84
C GLU A 252 -13.62 -5.88 1.52
N ILE A 253 -13.49 -5.42 0.26
CA ILE A 253 -12.39 -4.53 -0.15
C ILE A 253 -12.43 -3.23 0.65
N ILE A 254 -13.59 -2.61 0.79
CA ILE A 254 -13.75 -1.37 1.56
C ILE A 254 -13.45 -1.59 3.05
N LYS A 255 -13.88 -2.71 3.64
CA LYS A 255 -13.56 -3.07 5.02
C LYS A 255 -12.06 -3.24 5.22
N ARG A 256 -11.38 -3.96 4.32
CA ARG A 256 -9.91 -4.15 4.35
C ARG A 256 -9.17 -2.82 4.19
N LEU A 257 -9.59 -1.97 3.25
CA LEU A 257 -9.04 -0.62 3.09
C LEU A 257 -9.20 0.21 4.37
N THR A 258 -10.40 0.22 4.95
CA THR A 258 -10.68 0.95 6.19
C THR A 258 -9.83 0.44 7.35
N GLN A 259 -9.69 -0.87 7.51
CA GLN A 259 -8.82 -1.48 8.52
C GLN A 259 -7.35 -1.12 8.30
N ARG A 260 -6.86 -1.22 7.06
CA ARG A 260 -5.48 -0.87 6.70
C ARG A 260 -5.18 0.60 6.98
N MET A 261 -6.08 1.50 6.62
CA MET A 261 -5.90 2.92 6.90
C MET A 261 -5.94 3.22 8.41
N ARG A 262 -6.84 2.60 9.18
CA ARG A 262 -6.84 2.69 10.66
C ARG A 262 -5.51 2.21 11.26
N ALA A 263 -4.96 1.11 10.75
CA ALA A 263 -3.65 0.63 11.18
C ALA A 263 -2.53 1.62 10.87
N ARG A 264 -2.55 2.26 9.70
CA ARG A 264 -1.57 3.29 9.31
C ARG A 264 -1.68 4.54 10.19
N ILE A 265 -2.89 4.98 10.52
CA ILE A 265 -3.11 6.10 11.45
C ILE A 265 -2.58 5.76 12.86
N ALA A 266 -2.87 4.56 13.36
CA ALA A 266 -2.37 4.12 14.65
C ALA A 266 -0.83 3.99 14.66
N LEU A 267 -0.25 3.47 13.58
CA LEU A 267 1.18 3.38 13.39
C LEU A 267 1.83 4.78 13.33
N ASP A 268 1.22 5.74 12.63
CA ASP A 268 1.70 7.14 12.59
C ASP A 268 1.81 7.74 14.00
N ARG A 269 0.81 7.51 14.86
CA ARG A 269 0.89 7.94 16.27
C ARG A 269 2.06 7.30 17.02
N ILE A 270 2.32 6.02 16.77
CA ILE A 270 3.47 5.31 17.35
C ILE A 270 4.78 5.93 16.84
N LEU A 271 4.90 6.15 15.54
CA LEU A 271 6.09 6.74 14.92
C LEU A 271 6.35 8.17 15.41
N VAL A 272 5.32 9.02 15.53
CA VAL A 272 5.47 10.39 16.08
C VAL A 272 6.06 10.35 17.50
N ASN A 273 5.65 9.40 18.34
CA ASN A 273 6.21 9.26 19.68
C ASN A 273 7.67 8.80 19.64
N LEU A 274 8.00 7.84 18.76
CA LEU A 274 9.37 7.34 18.60
C LEU A 274 10.33 8.39 18.03
N GLU A 275 9.87 9.24 17.11
CA GLU A 275 10.62 10.39 16.59
C GLU A 275 10.93 11.42 17.69
N LYS A 276 10.03 11.55 18.67
CA LYS A 276 10.25 12.37 19.87
C LYS A 276 11.12 11.68 20.93
N HIS A 277 11.59 10.46 20.68
CA HIS A 277 12.31 9.62 21.62
C HIS A 277 11.48 9.21 22.86
N GLU A 278 10.16 9.26 22.73
CA GLU A 278 9.22 8.87 23.78
C GLU A 278 8.67 7.47 23.50
N MET A 279 8.51 6.67 24.56
CA MET A 279 7.95 5.33 24.41
C MET A 279 6.45 5.42 24.08
N PRO A 280 5.99 4.75 23.01
CA PRO A 280 4.61 4.85 22.55
C PRO A 280 3.64 4.24 23.57
N LEU A 281 2.50 4.89 23.79
CA LEU A 281 1.46 4.34 24.69
C LEU A 281 0.79 3.12 24.05
N LEU A 282 0.61 2.05 24.82
CA LEU A 282 0.07 0.78 24.33
C LEU A 282 -1.44 0.80 24.02
N ALA A 283 -2.18 1.82 24.47
CA ALA A 283 -3.52 2.21 24.02
C ALA A 283 -4.09 3.28 24.97
N GLU A 284 -4.83 4.26 24.42
CA GLU A 284 -5.81 5.08 25.13
C GLU A 284 -7.17 4.38 24.98
N GLY A 285 -7.67 3.69 26.01
CA GLY A 285 -9.00 3.07 25.86
C GLY A 285 -9.52 2.28 27.04
N ASN A 286 -8.70 1.46 27.72
CA ASN A 286 -9.21 0.57 28.77
C ASN A 286 -8.42 0.80 30.08
N GLU A 287 -9.11 0.77 31.22
CA GLU A 287 -8.49 0.94 32.56
C GLU A 287 -7.32 -0.04 32.80
N THR A 288 -7.36 -1.22 32.16
CA THR A 288 -6.31 -2.24 32.20
C THR A 288 -5.03 -1.85 31.47
N THR A 289 -5.10 -1.08 30.37
CA THR A 289 -3.91 -0.62 29.63
C THR A 289 -3.24 0.56 30.33
N SER A 290 -4.01 1.39 31.04
CA SER A 290 -3.47 2.42 31.94
C SER A 290 -2.66 1.81 33.08
N ILE A 291 -3.17 0.72 33.69
CA ILE A 291 -2.46 -0.01 34.75
C ILE A 291 -1.18 -0.64 34.20
N LEU A 292 -1.23 -1.32 33.04
CA LEU A 292 -0.03 -1.86 32.39
C LEU A 292 0.99 -0.77 32.06
N ASN A 293 0.57 0.35 31.45
CA ASN A 293 1.46 1.47 31.15
C ASN A 293 2.06 2.07 32.44
N SER A 294 1.29 2.15 33.53
CA SER A 294 1.76 2.66 34.82
C SER A 294 2.69 1.69 35.56
N SER A 295 2.43 0.39 35.47
CA SER A 295 3.25 -0.67 36.06
C SER A 295 4.52 -0.91 35.26
N LEU A 296 4.46 -0.84 33.93
CA LEU A 296 5.65 -0.81 33.06
C LEU A 296 6.50 0.40 33.45
N ARG A 297 5.93 1.63 33.43
CA ARG A 297 6.64 2.86 33.85
C ARG A 297 7.23 2.80 35.27
N ARG A 298 6.59 2.10 36.22
CA ARG A 298 7.11 1.93 37.59
C ARG A 298 8.14 0.81 37.74
N SER A 299 8.06 -0.25 36.94
CA SER A 299 8.97 -1.40 37.00
C SER A 299 10.28 -1.17 36.26
N ILE A 300 10.36 -0.11 35.45
CA ILE A 300 11.56 0.24 34.71
C ILE A 300 12.50 0.98 35.65
N THR A 301 13.59 0.32 36.00
CA THR A 301 14.80 1.00 36.44
C THR A 301 15.23 1.98 35.34
N ASN A 302 15.55 3.22 35.69
CA ASN A 302 16.03 4.31 34.80
C ASN A 302 17.39 3.97 34.13
N THR A 303 17.51 2.82 33.47
CA THR A 303 18.77 2.27 32.97
C THR A 303 18.85 2.31 31.46
N THR A 304 17.75 2.50 30.72
CA THR A 304 17.74 2.50 29.26
C THR A 304 17.02 3.71 28.69
N ILE A 305 17.55 4.30 27.62
CA ILE A 305 16.94 5.42 26.88
C ILE A 305 16.88 5.05 25.40
N LEU A 306 15.74 5.31 24.78
CA LEU A 306 15.60 5.37 23.32
C LEU A 306 16.31 6.65 22.82
N ARG A 307 17.35 6.50 22.01
CA ARG A 307 18.22 7.61 21.59
C ARG A 307 18.02 8.04 20.15
N SER A 308 17.61 7.13 19.28
CA SER A 308 17.31 7.48 17.90
C SER A 308 16.32 6.49 17.28
N TRP A 309 15.49 7.03 16.42
CA TRP A 309 14.59 6.30 15.53
C TRP A 309 14.75 6.88 14.11
N ARG A 310 15.16 6.04 13.15
CA ARG A 310 15.30 6.48 11.75
C ARG A 310 14.93 5.40 10.75
N GLU A 311 14.30 5.81 9.67
CA GLU A 311 14.14 4.97 8.48
C GLU A 311 15.50 4.80 7.79
N ILE A 312 15.82 3.59 7.34
CA ILE A 312 17.07 3.26 6.67
C ILE A 312 16.79 2.52 5.36
N SER A 313 17.72 2.63 4.41
CA SER A 313 17.61 1.95 3.12
C SER A 313 18.05 0.49 3.20
N PHE A 314 17.59 -0.35 2.28
CA PHE A 314 18.06 -1.74 2.18
C PHE A 314 19.58 -1.84 1.99
N ASP A 315 20.20 -0.87 1.31
CA ASP A 315 21.65 -0.88 1.06
C ASP A 315 22.47 -0.75 2.33
N ASP A 316 21.94 -0.04 3.33
CA ASP A 316 22.59 0.12 4.64
C ASP A 316 22.63 -1.20 5.41
N VAL A 317 21.60 -2.02 5.24
CA VAL A 317 21.38 -3.27 5.98
C VAL A 317 21.89 -4.49 5.22
N ASN A 318 22.05 -4.40 3.89
CA ASN A 318 22.55 -5.49 3.04
C ASN A 318 23.98 -5.96 3.40
N LYS A 319 24.67 -5.24 4.29
CA LYS A 319 25.96 -5.61 4.87
C LYS A 319 25.89 -6.81 5.82
N TYR A 320 24.70 -7.14 6.34
CA TYR A 320 24.54 -8.25 7.27
C TYR A 320 24.15 -9.55 6.57
N GLN A 321 24.95 -10.60 6.75
CA GLN A 321 24.75 -11.90 6.11
C GLN A 321 23.38 -12.54 6.45
N GLN A 322 22.82 -12.22 7.62
CA GLN A 322 21.53 -12.74 8.09
C GLN A 322 20.35 -12.26 7.23
N ILE A 323 20.47 -11.09 6.61
CA ILE A 323 19.39 -10.52 5.79
C ILE A 323 19.28 -11.23 4.45
N GLN A 324 20.39 -11.74 3.92
CA GLN A 324 20.37 -12.55 2.71
C GLN A 324 19.53 -13.83 2.90
N THR A 325 19.60 -14.46 4.08
CA THR A 325 18.75 -15.62 4.40
C THR A 325 17.26 -15.24 4.42
N LEU A 326 16.91 -14.12 5.05
CA LEU A 326 15.51 -13.67 5.13
C LEU A 326 14.94 -13.26 3.76
N ILE A 327 15.78 -12.69 2.88
CA ILE A 327 15.41 -12.38 1.50
C ILE A 327 15.22 -13.66 0.69
N ASN A 328 16.13 -14.63 0.83
CA ASN A 328 16.03 -15.92 0.12
C ASN A 328 14.81 -16.74 0.57
N GLU A 329 14.39 -16.60 1.82
CA GLU A 329 13.18 -17.23 2.37
C GLU A 329 11.88 -16.48 2.02
N ASN A 330 11.94 -15.40 1.21
CA ASN A 330 10.81 -14.55 0.84
C ASN A 330 10.04 -13.96 2.05
N LEU A 331 10.71 -13.82 3.20
CA LEU A 331 10.12 -13.22 4.40
C LEU A 331 10.16 -11.69 4.36
N ILE A 332 11.04 -11.12 3.53
CA ILE A 332 11.23 -9.69 3.35
C ILE A 332 11.27 -9.41 1.85
N ASP A 333 10.36 -8.55 1.40
CA ASP A 333 10.39 -8.00 0.05
C ASP A 333 11.14 -6.65 0.05
N ARG A 334 12.10 -6.51 -0.88
CA ARG A 334 12.93 -5.30 -1.04
C ARG A 334 12.11 -4.06 -1.37
N ILE A 335 10.94 -4.25 -1.96
CA ILE A 335 10.12 -3.19 -2.53
C ILE A 335 9.06 -2.72 -1.53
N THR A 336 8.37 -3.67 -0.90
CA THR A 336 7.22 -3.39 -0.05
C THR A 336 7.53 -3.32 1.44
N THR A 337 8.75 -3.67 1.87
CA THR A 337 9.14 -3.65 3.29
C THR A 337 9.88 -2.38 3.64
N SER A 338 9.38 -1.61 4.61
CA SER A 338 10.09 -0.46 5.17
C SER A 338 11.01 -0.90 6.31
N ILE A 339 12.19 -0.31 6.42
CA ILE A 339 13.17 -0.67 7.44
C ILE A 339 13.45 0.50 8.37
N TYR A 340 13.42 0.25 9.67
CA TYR A 340 13.68 1.24 10.70
C TYR A 340 14.82 0.79 11.61
N GLU A 341 15.73 1.70 11.92
CA GLU A 341 16.77 1.53 12.92
C GLU A 341 16.36 2.23 14.22
N CYS A 342 16.33 1.45 15.29
CA CYS A 342 16.05 1.91 16.63
C CYS A 342 17.28 1.71 17.51
N LYS A 343 17.75 2.78 18.18
CA LYS A 343 18.95 2.75 19.03
C LYS A 343 18.57 2.94 20.49
N PHE A 344 18.84 1.93 21.31
CA PHE A 344 18.77 2.00 22.76
C PHE A 344 20.17 2.18 23.35
N GLN A 345 20.28 2.99 24.40
CA GLN A 345 21.53 3.15 25.15
C GLN A 345 21.30 2.99 26.64
N SER A 346 22.26 2.38 27.33
CA SER A 346 22.27 2.32 28.78
C SER A 346 22.62 3.70 29.39
N LEU A 347 21.92 4.12 30.45
CA LEU A 347 22.38 5.18 31.35
C LEU A 347 23.53 4.62 32.19
N SER A 348 24.74 4.77 31.70
CA SER A 348 25.96 4.67 32.51
C SER A 348 26.46 6.08 32.82
N THR A 349 27.06 6.28 33.99
CA THR A 349 27.67 7.56 34.40
C THR A 349 28.89 7.93 33.54
N ASP A 350 29.48 6.95 32.85
CA ASP A 350 30.67 7.14 32.03
C ASP A 350 30.31 7.06 30.54
N ASP A 351 30.55 8.15 29.81
CA ASP A 351 30.30 8.24 28.36
C ASP A 351 31.03 7.15 27.55
N ASN A 352 32.19 6.69 28.03
CA ASN A 352 33.02 5.67 27.39
C ASN A 352 32.56 4.23 27.64
N ASN A 353 31.61 4.00 28.55
CA ASN A 353 31.15 2.66 28.92
C ASN A 353 29.65 2.44 28.62
N LYS A 354 29.12 3.20 27.65
CA LYS A 354 27.71 3.09 27.22
C LYS A 354 27.51 1.86 26.35
N ILE A 355 26.66 0.95 26.80
CA ILE A 355 26.21 -0.19 26.02
C ILE A 355 25.11 0.30 25.08
N THR A 356 25.22 -0.05 23.80
CA THR A 356 24.28 0.37 22.78
C THR A 356 23.65 -0.84 22.10
N LEU A 357 22.33 -0.89 22.03
CA LEU A 357 21.57 -1.88 21.28
C LEU A 357 20.94 -1.22 20.05
N TYR A 358 21.23 -1.76 18.88
CA TYR A 358 20.58 -1.44 17.63
C TYR A 358 19.54 -2.52 17.31
N ALA A 359 18.30 -2.10 17.07
CA ALA A 359 17.22 -2.94 16.60
C ALA A 359 16.83 -2.48 15.19
N HIS A 360 17.02 -3.36 14.21
CA HIS A 360 16.57 -3.17 12.84
C HIS A 360 15.20 -3.83 12.70
N ILE A 361 14.18 -3.03 12.43
CA ILE A 361 12.78 -3.45 12.37
C ILE A 361 12.33 -3.40 10.91
N PHE A 362 11.96 -4.55 10.37
CA PHE A 362 11.43 -4.73 9.03
C PHE A 362 9.91 -4.74 9.11
N MET A 363 9.26 -3.78 8.49
CA MET A 363 7.80 -3.63 8.51
C MET A 363 7.22 -3.86 7.12
N PRO A 364 6.46 -4.96 6.92
CA PRO A 364 5.89 -5.25 5.61
C PRO A 364 4.69 -4.33 5.28
N ALA A 365 4.40 -4.16 3.99
CA ALA A 365 3.28 -3.34 3.53
C ALA A 365 1.91 -3.83 4.03
N ASN A 366 1.76 -5.13 4.32
CA ASN A 366 0.54 -5.71 4.86
C ASN A 366 0.44 -5.66 6.41
N TYR A 367 1.32 -4.93 7.12
CA TYR A 367 1.17 -4.68 8.55
C TYR A 367 -0.21 -4.08 8.88
N PRO A 368 -0.93 -4.59 9.91
CA PRO A 368 -0.51 -5.53 10.96
C PRO A 368 -0.80 -7.00 10.66
N GLN A 369 -1.29 -7.34 9.45
CA GLN A 369 -1.63 -8.72 9.08
C GLN A 369 -0.39 -9.59 9.00
N ALA A 370 0.68 -9.11 8.35
CA ALA A 370 2.00 -9.69 8.54
C ALA A 370 2.80 -8.91 9.60
N ARG A 371 3.68 -9.66 10.26
CA ARG A 371 4.40 -9.22 11.44
C ARG A 371 5.67 -8.49 11.05
N SER A 372 6.04 -7.52 11.88
CA SER A 372 7.37 -6.93 11.83
C SER A 372 8.43 -7.91 12.34
N ILE A 373 9.53 -8.00 11.59
CA ILE A 373 10.69 -8.80 11.96
C ILE A 373 11.72 -7.88 12.60
N VAL A 374 12.34 -8.30 13.70
CA VAL A 374 13.35 -7.51 14.42
C VAL A 374 14.68 -8.25 14.40
N LEU A 375 15.74 -7.57 14.00
CA LEU A 375 17.12 -8.04 14.10
C LEU A 375 17.91 -7.17 15.07
N LEU A 376 18.63 -7.82 15.98
CA LEU A 376 19.32 -7.15 17.08
C LEU A 376 20.84 -7.18 16.91
N LYS A 377 21.46 -6.04 17.19
CA LYS A 377 22.90 -5.85 17.22
C LYS A 377 23.29 -5.09 18.48
N LEU A 378 24.02 -5.76 19.36
CA LEU A 378 24.47 -5.22 20.64
C LEU A 378 25.95 -4.84 20.54
N LEU A 379 26.29 -3.60 20.90
CA LEU A 379 27.66 -3.11 20.99
C LEU A 379 28.05 -2.95 22.46
N LEU A 380 29.02 -3.77 22.89
CA LEU A 380 29.60 -3.75 24.23
C LEU A 380 30.98 -3.08 24.17
N PRO A 381 31.25 -2.03 24.94
CA PRO A 381 32.60 -1.48 25.04
C PRO A 381 33.55 -2.48 25.74
N ILE A 382 34.70 -2.74 25.14
CA ILE A 382 35.83 -3.43 25.77
C ILE A 382 36.89 -2.38 26.10
N ASN A 383 37.56 -2.52 27.26
CA ASN A 383 38.65 -1.66 27.71
C ASN A 383 39.58 -1.26 26.53
N GLY A 384 39.63 0.05 26.26
CA GLY A 384 40.42 0.66 25.18
C GLY A 384 39.70 0.69 23.83
N ASN A 385 38.78 1.65 23.62
CA ASN A 385 38.11 2.06 22.38
C ASN A 385 37.58 0.97 21.41
N LYS A 386 37.69 -0.33 21.73
CA LYS A 386 37.26 -1.45 20.92
C LYS A 386 35.86 -1.86 21.39
N THR A 387 34.93 -1.95 20.45
CA THR A 387 33.57 -2.42 20.71
C THR A 387 33.46 -3.89 20.31
N ASN A 388 32.93 -4.73 21.20
CA ASN A 388 32.51 -6.08 20.86
C ASN A 388 31.12 -6.03 20.26
N GLU A 389 30.98 -6.55 19.04
CA GLU A 389 29.70 -6.67 18.38
C GLU A 389 29.09 -8.04 18.66
N ARG A 390 27.92 -8.06 19.30
CA ARG A 390 27.10 -9.26 19.46
C ARG A 390 25.90 -9.20 18.53
N THR A 391 25.69 -10.26 17.77
CA THR A 391 24.58 -10.46 16.84
C THR A 391 24.00 -11.86 17.02
N ARG A 392 22.91 -12.16 16.31
CA ARG A 392 22.32 -13.50 16.23
C ARG A 392 23.33 -14.62 15.94
N ALA A 393 24.42 -14.34 15.22
CA ALA A 393 25.41 -15.36 14.88
C ALA A 393 26.29 -15.78 16.07
N ASN A 394 26.51 -14.88 17.05
CA ASN A 394 27.54 -15.06 18.08
C ASN A 394 27.04 -14.93 19.54
N SER A 395 25.75 -14.69 19.76
CA SER A 395 25.10 -14.75 21.08
C SER A 395 23.77 -15.48 21.01
N GLU A 396 23.58 -16.47 21.89
CA GLU A 396 22.32 -17.20 22.03
C GLU A 396 21.26 -16.35 22.76
N ASN A 397 21.68 -15.46 23.66
CA ASN A 397 20.76 -14.56 24.36
C ASN A 397 20.05 -13.61 23.39
N ILE A 398 20.77 -13.14 22.36
CA ILE A 398 20.18 -12.33 21.28
C ILE A 398 19.15 -13.14 20.50
N LYS A 399 19.44 -14.42 20.18
CA LYS A 399 18.46 -15.29 19.50
C LYS A 399 17.21 -15.53 20.34
N ILE A 400 17.37 -15.73 21.65
CA ILE A 400 16.25 -15.93 22.58
C ILE A 400 15.39 -14.67 22.64
N LEU A 401 16.00 -13.48 22.73
CA LEU A 401 15.28 -12.22 22.74
C LEU A 401 14.54 -11.98 21.40
N GLU A 402 15.20 -12.19 20.26
CA GLU A 402 14.56 -12.13 18.94
C GLU A 402 13.37 -13.10 18.82
N ARG A 403 13.51 -14.33 19.32
CA ARG A 403 12.42 -15.32 19.31
C ARG A 403 11.25 -14.91 20.21
N SER A 404 11.51 -14.37 21.39
CA SER A 404 10.46 -13.90 22.31
C SER A 404 9.64 -12.74 21.72
N LEU A 405 10.28 -11.88 20.93
CA LEU A 405 9.57 -10.82 20.18
C LEU A 405 8.65 -11.36 19.09
N LEU A 406 8.93 -12.56 18.57
CA LEU A 406 8.17 -13.23 17.52
C LEU A 406 7.10 -14.21 18.06
N SER A 407 7.38 -14.93 19.16
CA SER A 407 6.54 -16.04 19.66
C SER A 407 5.26 -15.57 20.34
N ASP A 408 5.34 -14.54 21.19
CA ASP A 408 4.26 -14.27 22.14
C ASP A 408 3.16 -13.34 21.58
N ILE A 409 3.27 -12.96 20.30
CA ILE A 409 2.23 -12.25 19.54
C ILE A 409 1.24 -13.27 18.91
N ILE A 410 1.62 -14.54 18.82
CA ILE A 410 0.76 -15.63 18.31
C ILE A 410 -0.51 -15.75 19.18
N ASN A 411 -0.38 -15.62 20.50
CA ASN A 411 -1.51 -15.81 21.41
C ASN A 411 -2.54 -14.66 21.38
N ALA A 412 -2.19 -13.48 20.84
CA ALA A 412 -3.11 -12.36 20.65
C ALA A 412 -3.76 -12.36 19.25
N SER A 413 -3.24 -13.13 18.29
CA SER A 413 -3.65 -13.13 16.87
C SER A 413 -4.47 -14.37 16.44
N VAL A 414 -4.75 -15.32 17.34
CA VAL A 414 -5.36 -16.62 16.99
C VAL A 414 -6.90 -16.65 17.04
N THR A 415 -7.60 -15.55 17.31
CA THR A 415 -9.06 -15.53 17.01
C THR A 415 -9.29 -15.16 15.54
N PRO A 416 -9.86 -16.07 14.72
CA PRO A 416 -10.21 -15.75 13.34
C PRO A 416 -11.18 -14.56 13.31
N ILE A 417 -11.05 -13.73 12.28
CA ILE A 417 -11.74 -12.45 12.04
C ILE A 417 -13.24 -12.64 11.72
N GLY A 418 -13.91 -13.59 12.36
CA GLY A 418 -15.32 -13.95 12.16
C GLY A 418 -16.23 -13.73 13.38
N SER A 419 -15.69 -13.42 14.57
CA SER A 419 -16.52 -13.16 15.76
C SER A 419 -16.46 -11.69 16.16
N SER A 420 -17.65 -11.07 16.18
CA SER A 420 -17.92 -9.71 16.63
C SER A 420 -17.19 -9.31 17.92
N ASN A 421 -16.58 -8.11 17.91
CA ASN A 421 -16.09 -7.35 19.06
C ASN A 421 -14.87 -7.90 19.83
N VAL A 422 -13.86 -8.44 19.15
CA VAL A 422 -12.50 -8.50 19.72
C VAL A 422 -11.80 -7.17 19.43
N ASP A 423 -11.24 -6.53 20.46
CA ASP A 423 -10.57 -5.22 20.45
C ASP A 423 -9.54 -5.08 19.32
N LEU A 424 -9.99 -4.59 18.14
CA LEU A 424 -9.13 -4.25 17.01
C LEU A 424 -8.03 -3.24 17.38
N SER A 425 -8.21 -2.50 18.49
CA SER A 425 -7.22 -1.57 19.04
C SER A 425 -5.91 -2.25 19.43
N GLN A 426 -5.93 -3.50 19.91
CA GLN A 426 -4.73 -4.20 20.34
C GLN A 426 -3.83 -4.60 19.16
N HIS A 427 -4.43 -4.96 18.02
CA HIS A 427 -3.70 -5.37 16.82
C HIS A 427 -2.90 -4.23 16.18
N PHE A 428 -3.34 -2.99 16.33
CA PHE A 428 -2.61 -1.83 15.79
C PHE A 428 -1.40 -1.43 16.64
N THR A 429 -1.30 -1.96 17.86
CA THR A 429 -0.27 -1.60 18.85
C THR A 429 0.89 -2.61 18.91
N LEU A 430 0.92 -3.60 18.01
CA LEU A 430 1.93 -4.67 18.01
C LEU A 430 3.36 -4.14 17.96
N LEU A 431 3.65 -3.14 17.12
CA LEU A 431 4.96 -2.49 17.08
C LEU A 431 5.32 -1.84 18.42
N ALA A 432 4.36 -1.13 19.05
CA ALA A 432 4.59 -0.52 20.36
C ALA A 432 4.88 -1.60 21.43
N GLN A 433 4.17 -2.72 21.41
CA GLN A 433 4.43 -3.86 22.30
C GLN A 433 5.82 -4.46 22.08
N GLN A 434 6.25 -4.65 20.83
CA GLN A 434 7.60 -5.13 20.51
C GLN A 434 8.67 -4.18 21.04
N ILE A 435 8.49 -2.87 20.85
CA ILE A 435 9.42 -1.84 21.32
C ILE A 435 9.47 -1.79 22.85
N TRP A 436 8.33 -1.90 23.54
CA TRP A 436 8.27 -2.01 25.00
C TRP A 436 9.00 -3.24 25.52
N ARG A 437 8.84 -4.39 24.86
CA ARG A 437 9.56 -5.62 25.24
C ARG A 437 11.06 -5.50 25.01
N LEU A 438 11.50 -4.86 23.93
CA LEU A 438 12.92 -4.55 23.72
C LEU A 438 13.45 -3.65 24.83
N TYR A 439 12.68 -2.63 25.20
CA TYR A 439 13.06 -1.69 26.24
C TYR A 439 13.25 -2.36 27.62
N ILE A 440 12.42 -3.37 27.94
CA ILE A 440 12.51 -4.16 29.19
C ILE A 440 13.52 -5.30 29.10
N GLY A 441 13.63 -5.92 27.93
CA GLY A 441 14.56 -7.02 27.69
C GLY A 441 16.01 -6.55 27.59
N PHE A 442 16.26 -5.30 27.21
CA PHE A 442 17.62 -4.78 27.05
C PHE A 442 18.44 -4.73 28.35
N PRO A 443 17.93 -4.23 29.50
CA PRO A 443 18.62 -4.36 30.79
C PRO A 443 18.93 -5.81 31.16
N LEU A 444 17.95 -6.72 30.98
CA LEU A 444 18.13 -8.15 31.27
C LEU A 444 19.20 -8.80 30.38
N LEU A 445 19.28 -8.37 29.12
CA LEU A 445 20.31 -8.81 28.18
C LEU A 445 21.69 -8.30 28.60
N ILE A 446 21.80 -7.05 29.08
CA ILE A 446 23.04 -6.50 29.61
C ILE A 446 23.51 -7.34 30.81
N ASP A 447 22.64 -7.59 31.77
CA ASP A 447 22.97 -8.34 32.98
C ASP A 447 23.44 -9.77 32.63
N ALA A 448 22.73 -10.45 31.74
CA ALA A 448 23.08 -11.80 31.29
C ALA A 448 24.43 -11.86 30.55
N GLU A 449 24.74 -10.88 29.70
CA GLU A 449 26.02 -10.83 28.98
C GLU A 449 27.19 -10.41 29.89
N LEU A 450 26.95 -9.53 30.87
CA LEU A 450 27.95 -9.16 31.88
C LEU A 450 28.26 -10.33 32.83
N ASP A 451 27.27 -11.12 33.23
CA ASP A 451 27.46 -12.33 34.04
C ASP A 451 28.26 -13.39 33.27
N LEU A 452 28.01 -13.55 31.97
CA LEU A 452 28.81 -14.41 31.09
C LEU A 452 30.25 -13.88 30.95
N ALA A 453 30.47 -12.57 30.89
CA ALA A 453 31.81 -11.97 30.87
C ALA A 453 32.56 -12.15 32.22
N CYS A 454 31.87 -12.03 33.34
CA CYS A 454 32.43 -12.25 34.68
C CYS A 454 32.75 -13.73 34.95
N SER A 455 31.89 -14.64 34.53
CA SER A 455 32.11 -16.09 34.66
C SER A 455 33.23 -16.59 33.73
N SER A 456 33.36 -16.04 32.53
CA SER A 456 34.47 -16.34 31.61
C SER A 456 35.79 -15.74 32.09
N ARG A 457 35.81 -14.53 32.66
CA ARG A 457 37.00 -13.98 33.36
C ARG A 457 37.40 -14.85 34.55
N ARG A 458 36.45 -15.28 35.41
CA ARG A 458 36.72 -16.21 36.51
C ARG A 458 37.27 -17.55 36.02
N ARG A 459 36.75 -18.10 34.90
CA ARG A 459 37.31 -19.30 34.27
C ARG A 459 38.72 -19.07 33.73
N GLN A 460 39.01 -17.93 33.11
CA GLN A 460 40.36 -17.60 32.66
C GLN A 460 41.34 -17.38 33.81
N THR A 461 40.91 -16.77 34.93
CA THR A 461 41.75 -16.61 36.13
C THR A 461 41.95 -17.93 36.87
N LEU A 462 40.96 -18.84 36.84
CA LEU A 462 41.10 -20.19 37.40
C LEU A 462 41.98 -21.08 36.52
N LEU A 463 41.89 -20.95 35.19
CA LEU A 463 42.77 -21.65 34.25
C LEU A 463 44.20 -21.13 34.29
N SER A 464 44.42 -19.82 34.46
CA SER A 464 45.77 -19.29 34.66
C SER A 464 46.39 -19.73 35.99
N ARG A 465 45.58 -19.90 37.05
CA ARG A 465 46.03 -20.45 38.35
C ARG A 465 46.17 -21.98 38.38
N LEU A 466 45.78 -22.68 37.31
CA LEU A 466 45.97 -24.12 37.14
C LEU A 466 47.18 -24.45 36.25
N VAL A 467 47.79 -23.43 35.64
CA VAL A 467 48.96 -23.55 34.74
C VAL A 467 50.23 -22.99 35.40
N ASP A 468 50.10 -22.22 36.49
CA ASP A 468 51.15 -21.98 37.49
C ASP A 468 51.05 -23.02 38.61
#